data_AF-A0A2V6NHV8-F1
#
_entry.id   AF-A0A2V6NHV8-F1
#
_cell.length_a   1.000
_cell.length_b   1.000
_cell.length_c   1.000
_cell.angle_alpha   90.00
_cell.angle_beta   90.00
_cell.angle_gamma   90.00
#
_symmetry.space_group_name_H-M   'P 1'
#
loop_
_entity.id
_entity.type
_entity.pdbx_description
1 polymer ?
#
loop_
_entity_poly.entity_id
_entity_poly.type
_entity_poly.pdbx_seq_one_letter_code
_entity_poly.pdbx_strand_id
1 'polypeptide(L)'
;AIPWNVHKMLFEGFRDAPNFPFLSFYPFGCSIFLVSPFLFLIFREGGPHKVTPWIAIGLLTLALWAHGNPGGWQFSYRYAMVLLPWMFLLLLGNGPAKLSVIEVSLFVVSVTINAVATYQFLWTNQIHL
;
A
#
# COMPACT_ATOMS: atom_id res chain seq x y z
N ALA A 1 -10.38 -12.54 12.68
CA ALA A 1 -9.70 -11.26 12.39
C ALA A 1 -8.53 -11.46 11.42
N ILE A 2 -7.53 -12.28 11.76
CA ILE A 2 -6.29 -12.45 10.97
C ILE A 2 -6.53 -12.73 9.46
N PRO A 3 -7.32 -13.74 9.04
CA PRO A 3 -7.47 -14.03 7.61
C PRO A 3 -8.09 -12.87 6.81
N TRP A 4 -8.99 -12.13 7.45
CA TRP A 4 -9.65 -10.96 6.85
C TRP A 4 -8.67 -9.80 6.68
N ASN A 5 -7.87 -9.50 7.70
CA ASN A 5 -6.85 -8.44 7.64
C ASN A 5 -5.76 -8.76 6.61
N VAL A 6 -5.33 -10.03 6.53
CA VAL A 6 -4.39 -10.51 5.51
C VAL A 6 -4.98 -10.25 4.12
N HIS A 7 -6.24 -10.64 3.89
CA HIS A 7 -6.91 -10.43 2.61
C HIS A 7 -7.00 -8.94 2.26
N LYS A 8 -7.47 -8.10 3.18
CA LYS A 8 -7.59 -6.64 2.98
C LYS A 8 -6.26 -5.95 2.74
N MET A 9 -5.21 -6.35 3.43
CA MET A 9 -3.90 -5.72 3.32
C MET A 9 -3.12 -6.13 2.06
N LEU A 10 -3.25 -7.40 1.63
CA LEU A 10 -2.38 -7.96 0.59
C LEU A 10 -3.10 -8.21 -0.74
N PHE A 11 -4.38 -8.59 -0.71
CA PHE A 11 -5.05 -9.17 -1.88
C PHE A 11 -6.28 -8.40 -2.37
N GLU A 12 -6.88 -7.56 -1.53
CA GLU A 12 -8.07 -6.81 -1.93
C GLU A 12 -7.77 -5.87 -3.09
N GLY A 13 -8.49 -6.09 -4.19
CA GLY A 13 -8.35 -5.33 -5.43
C GLY A 13 -9.13 -4.02 -5.46
N PHE A 14 -9.27 -3.49 -6.68
CA PHE A 14 -10.17 -2.40 -6.99
C PHE A 14 -11.52 -2.95 -7.45
N ARG A 15 -12.55 -2.11 -7.36
CA ARG A 15 -13.90 -2.41 -7.86
C ARG A 15 -14.15 -1.61 -9.14
N ASP A 16 -14.85 -2.18 -10.09
CA ASP A 16 -15.27 -1.45 -11.28
C ASP A 16 -16.41 -0.47 -10.97
N ALA A 17 -16.42 0.67 -11.65
CA ALA A 17 -17.46 1.69 -11.56
C ALA A 17 -17.98 2.08 -12.95
N PRO A 18 -19.28 2.35 -13.11
CA PRO A 18 -19.85 2.73 -14.42
C PRO A 18 -19.48 4.14 -14.87
N ASN A 19 -18.99 4.99 -13.95
CA ASN A 19 -18.66 6.38 -14.22
C ASN A 19 -17.15 6.60 -14.13
N PHE A 20 -16.61 7.52 -14.94
CA PHE A 20 -15.21 7.92 -14.88
C PHE A 20 -14.79 8.25 -13.43
N PRO A 21 -13.63 7.76 -12.93
CA PRO A 21 -12.53 7.09 -13.65
C PRO A 21 -12.69 5.57 -13.84
N PHE A 22 -13.92 5.06 -13.75
CA PHE A 22 -14.31 3.66 -13.97
C PHE A 22 -13.76 2.66 -12.95
N LEU A 23 -13.07 3.16 -11.92
CA LEU A 23 -12.56 2.41 -10.79
C LEU A 23 -13.14 2.99 -9.50
N SER A 24 -13.39 2.16 -8.51
CA SER A 24 -13.79 2.52 -7.15
C SER A 24 -12.93 1.74 -6.16
N PHE A 25 -12.61 2.38 -5.04
CA PHE A 25 -11.85 1.73 -3.97
C PHE A 25 -12.78 1.13 -2.93
N TYR A 26 -12.39 0.01 -2.32
CA TYR A 26 -13.18 -0.59 -1.27
C TYR A 26 -13.07 0.22 0.02
N PRO A 27 -14.20 0.48 0.71
CA PRO A 27 -14.23 1.29 1.92
C PRO A 27 -13.51 0.65 3.11
N PHE A 28 -13.31 -0.67 3.10
CA PHE A 28 -12.64 -1.41 4.18
C PHE A 28 -11.19 -1.77 3.85
N GLY A 29 -10.57 -1.00 2.96
CA GLY A 29 -9.18 -1.15 2.54
C GLY A 29 -9.02 -1.83 1.19
N CYS A 30 -7.86 -1.56 0.58
CA CYS A 30 -7.33 -2.19 -0.64
C CYS A 30 -5.87 -2.59 -0.37
N SER A 31 -5.35 -3.51 -1.18
CA SER A 31 -3.97 -3.97 -1.05
C SER A 31 -2.97 -2.82 -1.10
N ILE A 32 -2.06 -2.78 -0.13
CA ILE A 32 -1.02 -1.73 -0.06
C ILE A 32 -0.12 -1.74 -1.30
N PHE A 33 0.13 -2.93 -1.85
CA PHE A 33 0.97 -3.11 -3.03
C PHE A 33 0.24 -2.73 -4.33
N LEU A 34 -1.08 -2.89 -4.39
CA LEU A 34 -1.86 -2.43 -5.54
C LEU A 34 -2.01 -0.90 -5.53
N VAL A 35 -2.21 -0.30 -4.35
CA VAL A 35 -2.29 1.16 -4.20
C VAL A 35 -0.94 1.84 -4.43
N SER A 36 0.15 1.20 -4.02
CA SER A 36 1.51 1.71 -4.17
C SER A 36 2.45 0.64 -4.77
N PRO A 37 2.38 0.36 -6.09
CA PRO A 37 3.23 -0.63 -6.74
C PRO A 37 4.73 -0.43 -6.55
N PHE A 38 5.18 0.80 -6.32
CA PHE A 38 6.56 1.10 -5.96
C PHE A 38 7.05 0.32 -4.73
N LEU A 39 6.16 -0.04 -3.80
CA LEU A 39 6.53 -0.82 -2.62
C LEU A 39 6.96 -2.25 -2.96
N PHE A 40 6.70 -2.79 -4.15
CA PHE A 40 7.29 -4.07 -4.56
C PHE A 40 8.82 -4.06 -4.58
N LEU A 41 9.43 -2.87 -4.68
CA LEU A 41 10.88 -2.74 -4.67
C LEU A 41 11.52 -3.09 -3.33
N ILE A 42 10.76 -3.21 -2.23
CA ILE A 42 11.28 -3.68 -0.93
C ILE A 42 11.87 -5.10 -1.04
N PHE A 43 11.39 -5.90 -1.98
CA PHE A 43 11.84 -7.28 -2.21
C PHE A 43 13.13 -7.36 -3.04
N ARG A 44 13.65 -6.21 -3.51
CA ARG A 44 14.92 -6.19 -4.22
C ARG A 44 16.05 -6.64 -3.30
N GLU A 45 16.94 -7.46 -3.84
CA GLU A 45 18.14 -7.88 -3.15
C GLU A 45 19.18 -6.74 -3.06
N GLY A 46 19.81 -6.62 -1.90
CA GLY A 46 20.87 -5.64 -1.65
C GLY A 46 20.74 -5.02 -0.26
N GLY A 47 21.61 -4.06 0.01
CA GLY A 47 21.55 -3.17 1.17
C GLY A 47 22.11 -3.70 2.48
N PRO A 48 22.93 -2.91 3.20
CA PRO A 48 23.38 -3.25 4.54
C PRO A 48 22.20 -3.22 5.52
N HIS A 49 22.25 -4.06 6.56
CA HIS A 49 21.28 -4.08 7.66
C HIS A 49 19.81 -4.35 7.28
N LYS A 50 19.52 -4.92 6.10
CA LYS A 50 18.15 -5.27 5.65
C LYS A 50 17.35 -6.14 6.62
N VAL A 51 18.03 -6.92 7.46
CA VAL A 51 17.40 -7.85 8.42
C VAL A 51 16.57 -7.10 9.46
N THR A 52 17.08 -6.00 10.01
CA THR A 52 16.41 -5.27 11.11
C THR A 52 15.07 -4.66 10.66
N PRO A 53 14.99 -3.94 9.52
CA PRO A 53 13.71 -3.47 9.00
C PRO A 53 12.74 -4.60 8.65
N TRP A 54 13.22 -5.74 8.10
CA TRP A 54 12.36 -6.88 7.81
C TRP A 54 11.76 -7.51 9.08
N ILE A 55 12.55 -7.63 10.15
CA ILE A 55 12.06 -8.08 11.45
C ILE A 55 10.99 -7.12 11.98
N ALA A 56 11.24 -5.81 11.93
CA ALA A 56 10.27 -4.81 12.36
C ALA A 56 8.97 -4.88 11.55
N ILE A 57 9.06 -4.98 10.21
CA ILE A 57 7.90 -5.15 9.32
C ILE A 57 7.13 -6.42 9.69
N GLY A 58 7.82 -7.55 9.89
CA GLY A 58 7.19 -8.81 10.26
C GLY A 58 6.43 -8.73 11.58
N LEU A 59 7.08 -8.23 12.64
CA LEU A 59 6.47 -8.09 13.96
C LEU A 59 5.27 -7.14 13.97
N LEU A 60 5.41 -5.97 13.33
CA LEU A 60 4.33 -5.00 13.21
C LEU A 60 3.17 -5.55 12.36
N THR A 61 3.47 -6.25 11.26
CA THR A 61 2.43 -6.88 10.42
C THR A 61 1.65 -7.93 11.21
N LEU A 62 2.31 -8.77 12.02
CA LEU A 62 1.64 -9.74 12.88
C LEU A 62 0.71 -9.05 13.89
N ALA A 63 1.19 -7.98 14.54
CA ALA A 63 0.36 -7.19 15.46
C ALA A 63 -0.85 -6.56 14.75
N LEU A 64 -0.66 -6.04 13.54
CA LEU A 64 -1.71 -5.47 12.71
C LEU A 64 -2.75 -6.50 12.28
N TRP A 65 -2.33 -7.73 11.96
CA TRP A 65 -3.26 -8.80 11.59
C TRP A 65 -4.03 -9.34 12.79
N ALA A 66 -3.40 -9.37 13.97
CA ALA A 66 -4.05 -9.73 15.22
C ALA A 66 -5.08 -8.67 15.68
N HIS A 67 -4.99 -7.44 15.18
CA HIS A 67 -5.95 -6.38 15.46
C HIS A 67 -7.36 -6.78 14.98
N GLY A 68 -8.36 -6.67 15.85
CA GLY A 68 -9.69 -7.28 15.64
C GLY A 68 -10.49 -6.76 14.44
N ASN A 69 -10.17 -5.56 13.92
CA ASN A 69 -10.87 -4.91 12.82
C ASN A 69 -9.86 -4.16 11.92
N PRO A 70 -9.96 -4.26 10.59
CA PRO A 70 -9.17 -3.44 9.67
C PRO A 70 -9.44 -1.93 9.78
N GLY A 71 -10.52 -1.51 10.43
CA GLY A 71 -10.86 -0.11 10.68
C GLY A 71 -12.23 0.26 10.10
N GLY A 72 -12.57 1.55 10.21
CA GLY A 72 -13.72 2.12 9.51
C GLY A 72 -13.44 2.39 8.03
N TRP A 73 -14.22 3.29 7.46
CA TRP A 73 -14.08 3.74 6.07
C TRP A 73 -12.66 4.30 5.80
N GLN A 74 -11.88 3.66 4.93
CA GLN A 74 -10.49 4.00 4.65
C GLN A 74 -10.03 3.58 3.25
N PHE A 75 -9.14 4.38 2.68
CA PHE A 75 -8.40 4.04 1.47
C PHE A 75 -7.12 3.28 1.81
N SER A 76 -6.86 2.17 1.12
CA SER A 76 -5.76 1.23 1.43
C SER A 76 -5.84 0.66 2.86
N TYR A 77 -4.89 -0.17 3.26
CA TYR A 77 -4.79 -0.64 4.64
C TYR A 77 -4.13 0.44 5.51
N ARG A 78 -4.92 1.42 5.99
CA ARG A 78 -4.43 2.61 6.72
C ARG A 78 -3.47 2.27 7.86
N TYR A 79 -3.72 1.19 8.59
CA TYR A 79 -2.85 0.83 9.71
C TYR A 79 -1.43 0.41 9.27
N ALA A 80 -1.24 0.02 8.01
CA ALA A 80 0.08 -0.29 7.46
C ALA A 80 0.98 0.95 7.33
N MET A 81 0.47 2.18 7.55
CA MET A 81 1.29 3.39 7.60
C MET A 81 2.42 3.29 8.64
N VAL A 82 2.24 2.49 9.71
CA VAL A 82 3.28 2.21 10.71
C VAL A 82 4.48 1.44 10.14
N LEU A 83 4.29 0.73 9.03
CA LEU A 83 5.34 -0.04 8.35
C LEU A 83 6.22 0.84 7.47
N LEU A 84 5.71 2.00 7.03
CA LEU A 84 6.37 2.85 6.03
C LEU A 84 7.80 3.29 6.42
N PRO A 85 8.10 3.71 7.67
CA PRO A 85 9.46 4.07 8.04
C PRO A 85 10.44 2.92 7.78
N TRP A 86 10.06 1.69 8.10
CA TRP A 86 10.87 0.49 7.89
C TRP A 86 10.97 0.10 6.42
N MET A 87 9.87 0.24 5.66
CA MET A 87 9.87 0.03 4.22
C MET A 87 10.77 1.04 3.50
N PHE A 88 10.76 2.31 3.90
CA PHE A 88 11.64 3.33 3.32
C PHE A 88 13.11 3.08 3.65
N LEU A 89 13.43 2.59 4.86
CA LEU A 89 14.79 2.15 5.17
C LEU A 89 15.26 1.02 4.24
N LEU A 90 14.40 0.04 3.92
CA LEU A 90 14.74 -1.01 2.94
C LEU A 90 14.90 -0.44 1.53
N LEU A 91 14.00 0.43 1.10
CA LEU A 91 14.05 1.03 -0.24
C LEU A 91 15.30 1.88 -0.43
N LEU A 92 15.69 2.63 0.59
CA LEU A 92 16.92 3.43 0.58
C LEU A 92 18.17 2.53 0.63
N GLY A 93 18.17 1.52 1.50
CA GLY A 93 19.30 0.60 1.65
C GLY A 93 19.54 -0.25 0.41
N ASN A 94 18.48 -0.68 -0.28
CA ASN A 94 18.53 -1.57 -1.44
C ASN A 94 18.42 -0.78 -2.77
N GLY A 95 18.48 0.55 -2.70
CA GLY A 95 18.36 1.44 -3.86
C GLY A 95 19.53 1.29 -4.84
N PRO A 96 19.30 1.38 -6.16
CA PRO A 96 20.37 1.37 -7.13
C PRO A 96 21.07 2.73 -7.18
N ALA A 97 22.31 2.77 -7.66
CA ALA A 97 23.06 4.02 -7.81
C ALA A 97 22.41 5.01 -8.81
N LYS A 98 21.57 4.51 -9.72
CA LYS A 98 20.82 5.30 -10.70
C LYS A 98 19.40 4.76 -10.79
N LEU A 99 18.43 5.65 -10.89
CA LEU A 99 17.02 5.29 -11.08
C LEU A 99 16.82 4.73 -12.49
N SER A 100 16.24 3.54 -12.55
CA SER A 100 15.82 2.90 -13.78
C SER A 100 14.42 3.35 -14.20
N VAL A 101 14.10 3.17 -15.49
CA VAL A 101 12.77 3.48 -16.05
C VAL A 101 11.67 2.71 -15.31
N ILE A 102 11.93 1.47 -14.89
CA ILE A 102 10.96 0.64 -14.16
C ILE A 102 10.60 1.28 -12.82
N GLU A 103 11.58 1.78 -12.07
CA GLU A 103 11.35 2.40 -10.76
C GLU A 103 10.56 3.69 -10.88
N VAL A 104 10.92 4.52 -11.86
CA VAL A 104 10.20 5.76 -12.16
C VAL A 104 8.77 5.44 -12.58
N SER A 105 8.54 4.45 -13.44
CA SER A 105 7.20 4.02 -13.84
C SER A 105 6.37 3.54 -12.65
N LEU A 106 6.92 2.68 -11.79
CA LEU A 106 6.23 2.20 -10.59
C LEU A 106 5.87 3.34 -9.64
N PHE A 107 6.79 4.31 -9.47
CA PHE A 107 6.55 5.51 -8.68
C PHE A 107 5.42 6.36 -9.27
N VAL A 108 5.47 6.66 -10.57
CA VAL A 108 4.43 7.45 -11.28
C VAL A 108 3.07 6.78 -11.20
N VAL A 109 3.00 5.46 -11.41
CA VAL A 109 1.75 4.70 -11.26
C VAL A 109 1.23 4.79 -9.82
N SER A 110 2.10 4.63 -8.82
CA SER A 110 1.72 4.76 -7.41
C SER A 110 1.13 6.14 -7.11
N VAL A 111 1.80 7.20 -7.54
CA VAL A 111 1.33 8.60 -7.36
C VAL A 111 -0.01 8.80 -8.06
N THR A 112 -0.17 8.27 -9.28
CA THR A 112 -1.41 8.41 -10.06
C THR A 112 -2.58 7.72 -9.36
N ILE A 113 -2.42 6.49 -8.86
CA ILE A 113 -3.48 5.77 -8.14
C ILE A 113 -3.90 6.54 -6.89
N ASN A 114 -2.92 7.04 -6.11
CA ASN A 114 -3.21 7.83 -4.91
C ASN A 114 -3.89 9.15 -5.26
N ALA A 115 -3.49 9.82 -6.35
CA ALA A 115 -4.15 11.04 -6.82
C ALA A 115 -5.60 10.79 -7.25
N VAL A 116 -5.87 9.67 -7.93
CA VAL A 116 -7.24 9.26 -8.29
C VAL A 116 -8.08 9.01 -7.04
N ALA A 117 -7.53 8.33 -6.03
CA ALA A 117 -8.21 8.13 -4.76
C ALA A 117 -8.51 9.45 -4.04
N THR A 118 -7.55 10.38 -4.01
CA THR A 118 -7.76 11.73 -3.46
C THR A 118 -8.83 12.50 -4.23
N TYR A 119 -8.82 12.42 -5.56
CA TYR A 119 -9.85 13.04 -6.40
C TYR A 119 -11.24 12.48 -6.07
N GLN A 120 -11.38 11.16 -5.98
CA GLN A 120 -12.64 10.53 -5.61
C GLN A 120 -13.10 10.92 -4.22
N PHE A 121 -12.18 11.03 -3.25
CA PHE A 121 -12.51 11.43 -1.88
C PHE A 121 -12.98 12.88 -1.80
N LEU A 122 -12.34 13.81 -2.51
CA LEU A 122 -12.66 15.23 -2.43
C LEU A 122 -13.86 15.63 -3.30
N TRP A 123 -14.00 15.01 -4.47
CA TRP A 123 -14.88 15.49 -5.53
C TRP A 123 -15.99 14.53 -5.92
N THR A 124 -16.07 13.35 -5.30
CA THR A 124 -17.15 12.39 -5.59
C THR A 124 -17.76 11.85 -4.30
N ASN A 125 -19.05 11.47 -4.36
CA ASN A 125 -19.72 10.78 -3.26
C ASN A 125 -19.48 9.26 -3.28
N GLN A 126 -18.59 8.75 -4.17
CA GLN A 126 -18.28 7.33 -4.28
C GLN A 126 -17.62 6.78 -3.00
N ILE A 127 -17.01 7.68 -2.23
CA ILE A 127 -16.16 7.40 -1.09
C ILE A 127 -16.84 7.81 0.26
N HIS A 128 -18.04 8.39 0.23
CA HIS A 128 -18.74 8.92 1.43
C HIS A 128 -19.99 8.13 1.85
N LEU A 129 -20.22 6.95 1.26
CA LEU A 129 -21.38 6.09 1.56
C LEU A 129 -21.01 4.93 2.50
#